data_AF-A0A6M2D3S3-F1
#
_entry.id   AF-A0A6M2D3S3-F1
#
_cell.length_a   1.000
_cell.length_b   1.000
_cell.length_c   1.000
_cell.angle_alpha   90.00
_cell.angle_beta   90.00
_cell.angle_gamma   90.00
#
_symmetry.space_group_name_H-M   'P 1'
#
loop_
_entity.id
_entity.type
_entity.pdbx_description
1 polymer ?
#
loop_
_entity_poly.entity_id
_entity_poly.type
_entity_poly.pdbx_seq_one_letter_code
_entity_poly.pdbx_strand_id
1 'polypeptide(L)'
;PTCFVFFSFFFGERHVPGHSDVYSAQATSYAIMTFIKERKDVGYVTSFVQWLSKRISPSGSLKTSKDTVMALQALAKYATYTKDNRLDLSCEVTVSGNRDFKEHVRIKRDNATILNKIEINEPGEKILINVKGSGSGILFFNYTYNVKVPDDICKYDITATFEQKQASGGGILMANSRSIENGNLHQEKNPTPDYLMKVCASPNEDTPDGMVIFEVGLLTGFKANVTDLENLVNDGKIDSFAVSSRKVDIYVRSIPRNTRRCVHFSLEQEFNVGQLQSSYVKVYTYYEPDFSCERLYTADKSSPLLKFHCDQKDVCICAEGGCPPADPLNQFLKNKNNEFLQDTEQQDLLREFACDDVDYVWKGKAKKNVSRDGFIEVTFLITQVLKPGYENCLENKTRRIKARDRCGATFNMADDKEFIIMGKDSGYIEEDEC
;
A
#
# COMPACT_ATOMS: atom_id res chain seq x y z
N PRO A 1 22.00 37.18 -46.40
CA PRO A 1 21.02 37.81 -45.49
C PRO A 1 20.69 36.86 -44.32
N THR A 2 21.51 36.99 -43.29
CA THR A 2 21.36 36.59 -41.88
C THR A 2 20.12 35.78 -41.46
N CYS A 3 20.36 34.51 -41.16
CA CYS A 3 19.51 33.64 -40.35
C CYS A 3 19.57 34.13 -38.90
N PHE A 4 18.49 34.69 -38.35
CA PHE A 4 18.39 34.97 -36.92
C PHE A 4 18.01 33.68 -36.20
N VAL A 5 19.02 32.95 -35.74
CA VAL A 5 18.88 31.93 -34.71
C VAL A 5 18.61 32.66 -33.39
N PHE A 6 17.36 32.65 -32.92
CA PHE A 6 17.07 33.06 -31.55
C PHE A 6 17.64 32.00 -30.60
N PHE A 7 18.83 32.26 -30.07
CA PHE A 7 19.32 31.58 -28.89
C PHE A 7 18.46 32.03 -27.70
N SER A 8 17.58 31.16 -27.22
CA SER A 8 17.17 31.21 -25.80
C SER A 8 18.44 30.99 -24.99
N PHE A 9 18.95 32.05 -24.37
CA PHE A 9 20.05 31.97 -23.42
C PHE A 9 19.57 31.19 -22.18
N PHE A 10 19.73 29.87 -22.20
CA PHE A 10 19.89 29.10 -20.97
C PHE A 10 21.27 29.47 -20.41
N PHE A 11 21.35 30.56 -19.64
CA PHE A 11 22.47 30.71 -18.71
C PHE A 11 22.44 29.49 -17.80
N GLY A 12 23.52 28.70 -17.80
CA GLY A 12 23.59 27.44 -17.07
C GLY A 12 23.12 27.61 -15.63
N GLU A 13 22.24 26.72 -15.20
CA GLU A 13 21.71 26.70 -13.83
C GLU A 13 22.83 26.63 -12.82
N ARG A 14 22.75 27.44 -11.77
CA ARG A 14 23.75 27.49 -10.70
C ARG A 14 23.10 27.08 -9.39
N HIS A 15 23.85 26.41 -8.54
CA HIS A 15 23.43 26.09 -7.19
C HIS A 15 24.64 25.94 -6.28
N VAL A 16 24.40 25.95 -4.98
CA VAL A 16 25.42 25.57 -4.01
C VAL A 16 25.28 24.07 -3.78
N PRO A 17 26.30 23.26 -4.14
CA PRO A 17 26.22 21.81 -3.97
C PRO A 17 26.28 21.45 -2.48
N GLY A 18 25.42 20.51 -2.09
CA GLY A 18 25.39 19.89 -0.78
C GLY A 18 25.40 18.37 -0.88
N HIS A 19 25.38 17.69 0.27
CA HIS A 19 25.38 16.22 0.33
C HIS A 19 24.09 15.61 -0.27
N SER A 20 22.97 16.30 -0.14
CA SER A 20 21.67 15.93 -0.72
C SER A 20 21.00 17.12 -1.41
N ASP A 21 19.95 16.84 -2.19
CA ASP A 21 19.13 17.89 -2.81
C ASP A 21 18.51 18.84 -1.77
N VAL A 22 18.17 18.33 -0.58
CA VAL A 22 17.59 19.11 0.52
C VAL A 22 18.61 20.14 1.03
N TYR A 23 19.83 19.71 1.33
CA TYR A 23 20.88 20.62 1.78
C TYR A 23 21.30 21.61 0.67
N SER A 24 21.35 21.14 -0.58
CA SER A 24 21.62 21.98 -1.74
C SER A 24 20.57 23.08 -1.89
N ALA A 25 19.29 22.76 -1.67
CA ALA A 25 18.19 23.74 -1.68
C ALA A 25 18.31 24.78 -0.56
N GLN A 26 18.63 24.35 0.66
CA GLN A 26 18.84 25.26 1.80
C GLN A 26 20.04 26.20 1.57
N ALA A 27 21.19 25.65 1.16
CA ALA A 27 22.39 26.41 0.90
C ALA A 27 22.20 27.40 -0.26
N THR A 28 21.55 26.95 -1.34
CA THR A 28 21.20 27.80 -2.49
C THR A 28 20.25 28.93 -2.09
N SER A 29 19.27 28.67 -1.21
CA SER A 29 18.36 29.68 -0.70
C SER A 29 19.09 30.78 0.08
N TYR A 30 20.03 30.41 0.96
CA TYR A 30 20.89 31.39 1.65
C TYR A 30 21.77 32.17 0.67
N ALA A 31 22.34 31.50 -0.33
CA ALA A 31 23.17 32.14 -1.35
C ALA A 31 22.37 33.19 -2.13
N ILE A 32 21.15 32.86 -2.59
CA ILE A 32 20.25 33.81 -3.27
C ILE A 32 20.02 35.04 -2.40
N MET A 33 19.63 34.85 -1.13
CA MET A 33 19.39 35.97 -0.22
C MET A 33 20.63 36.84 0.01
N THR A 34 21.81 36.21 0.06
CA THR A 34 23.10 36.90 0.21
C THR A 34 23.45 37.69 -1.04
N PHE A 35 23.33 37.08 -2.23
CA PHE A 35 23.62 37.75 -3.49
C PHE A 35 22.68 38.92 -3.78
N ILE A 36 21.41 38.83 -3.36
CA ILE A 36 20.46 39.95 -3.38
C ILE A 36 20.93 41.08 -2.47
N LYS A 37 21.39 40.76 -1.25
CA LYS A 37 21.89 41.74 -0.29
C LYS A 37 23.16 42.45 -0.80
N GLU A 38 24.06 41.71 -1.42
CA GLU A 38 25.29 42.20 -2.07
C GLU A 38 25.03 42.90 -3.42
N ARG A 39 23.76 43.03 -3.84
CA ARG A 39 23.34 43.66 -5.11
C ARG A 39 24.08 43.09 -6.33
N LYS A 40 24.28 41.77 -6.38
CA LYS A 40 24.82 41.08 -7.55
C LYS A 40 23.87 41.23 -8.74
N ASP A 41 24.42 41.08 -9.95
CA ASP A 41 23.64 41.17 -11.19
C ASP A 41 22.38 40.27 -11.16
N VAL A 42 21.28 40.78 -11.72
CA VAL A 42 19.99 40.08 -11.71
C VAL A 42 20.11 38.73 -12.41
N GLY A 43 20.74 38.68 -13.60
CA GLY A 43 20.90 37.45 -14.36
C GLY A 43 21.73 36.40 -13.62
N TYR A 44 22.75 36.83 -12.87
CA TYR A 44 23.51 35.94 -11.98
C TYR A 44 22.60 35.31 -10.93
N VAL A 45 21.78 36.10 -10.22
CA VAL A 45 20.86 35.59 -9.20
C VAL A 45 19.75 34.74 -9.82
N THR A 46 19.25 35.11 -11.01
CA THR A 46 18.23 34.35 -11.75
C THR A 46 18.66 32.91 -11.98
N SER A 47 19.95 32.67 -12.29
CA SER A 47 20.45 31.30 -12.52
C SER A 47 20.33 30.38 -11.30
N PHE A 48 20.38 30.92 -10.08
CA PHE A 48 20.15 30.15 -8.84
C PHE A 48 18.66 29.96 -8.55
N VAL A 49 17.86 30.98 -8.83
CA VAL A 49 16.40 30.93 -8.67
C VAL A 49 15.79 29.90 -9.61
N GLN A 50 16.23 29.83 -10.87
CA GLN A 50 15.77 28.83 -11.82
C GLN A 50 16.01 27.40 -11.32
N TRP A 51 17.22 27.12 -10.80
CA TRP A 51 17.55 25.81 -10.23
C TRP A 51 16.67 25.48 -9.01
N LEU A 52 16.43 26.45 -8.13
CA LEU A 52 15.64 26.27 -6.92
C LEU A 52 14.15 26.07 -7.24
N SER A 53 13.60 26.86 -8.16
CA SER A 53 12.20 26.79 -8.58
C SER A 53 11.82 25.43 -9.19
N LYS A 54 12.76 24.73 -9.84
CA LYS A 54 12.55 23.38 -10.38
C LYS A 54 12.33 22.30 -9.32
N ARG A 55 12.69 22.57 -8.06
CA ARG A 55 12.58 21.63 -6.93
C ARG A 55 11.35 21.86 -6.05
N ILE A 56 10.61 22.93 -6.31
CA ILE A 56 9.33 23.18 -5.65
C ILE A 56 8.34 22.17 -6.19
N SER A 57 7.54 21.55 -5.32
CA SER A 57 6.45 20.66 -5.71
C SER A 57 5.22 21.47 -6.17
N PRO A 58 4.22 20.84 -6.82
CA PRO A 58 3.00 21.53 -7.22
C PRO A 58 2.23 22.19 -6.07
N SER A 59 2.38 21.69 -4.84
CA SER A 59 1.80 22.27 -3.62
C SER A 59 2.56 23.49 -3.10
N GLY A 60 3.67 23.89 -3.75
CA GLY A 60 4.50 25.01 -3.31
C GLY A 60 5.50 24.64 -2.20
N SER A 61 5.56 23.38 -1.78
CA SER A 61 6.51 22.88 -0.78
C SER A 61 7.74 22.26 -1.43
N LEU A 62 8.87 22.25 -0.75
CA LEU A 62 10.00 21.37 -1.06
C LEU A 62 9.87 20.07 -0.21
N LYS A 63 10.95 19.29 -0.10
CA LYS A 63 10.93 17.96 0.52
C LYS A 63 10.70 18.01 2.03
N THR A 64 11.15 19.06 2.71
CA THR A 64 11.04 19.22 4.17
C THR A 64 10.39 20.54 4.56
N SER A 65 10.15 20.77 5.84
CA SER A 65 9.67 22.09 6.29
C SER A 65 10.76 23.17 6.21
N LYS A 66 12.02 22.81 6.46
CA LYS A 66 13.14 23.77 6.53
C LYS A 66 13.50 24.33 5.16
N ASP A 67 13.76 23.46 4.19
CA ASP A 67 14.02 23.86 2.80
C ASP A 67 12.83 24.62 2.20
N THR A 68 11.59 24.24 2.51
CA THR A 68 10.39 24.99 2.10
C THR A 68 10.41 26.43 2.59
N VAL A 69 10.57 26.65 3.91
CA VAL A 69 10.56 28.01 4.48
C VAL A 69 11.69 28.86 3.89
N MET A 70 12.87 28.28 3.76
CA MET A 70 14.05 29.00 3.26
C MET A 70 13.93 29.34 1.78
N ALA A 71 13.44 28.40 0.97
CA ALA A 71 13.23 28.61 -0.46
C ALA A 71 12.17 29.68 -0.71
N LEU A 72 11.01 29.58 -0.05
CA LEU A 72 9.95 30.57 -0.20
C LEU A 72 10.41 31.97 0.23
N GLN A 73 11.19 32.08 1.31
CA GLN A 73 11.75 33.36 1.73
C GLN A 73 12.73 33.93 0.69
N ALA A 74 13.60 33.10 0.12
CA ALA A 74 14.55 33.52 -0.90
C ALA A 74 13.84 33.98 -2.18
N LEU A 75 12.82 33.26 -2.63
CA LEU A 75 12.03 33.58 -3.82
C LEU A 75 11.21 34.85 -3.65
N ALA A 76 10.62 35.08 -2.47
CA ALA A 76 9.92 36.31 -2.16
C ALA A 76 10.87 37.53 -2.20
N LYS A 77 12.08 37.40 -1.63
CA LYS A 77 13.11 38.43 -1.73
C LYS A 77 13.56 38.67 -3.17
N TYR A 78 13.70 37.62 -3.98
CA TYR A 78 14.04 37.76 -5.38
C TYR A 78 12.95 38.47 -6.20
N ALA A 79 11.68 38.16 -5.96
CA ALA A 79 10.55 38.82 -6.63
C ALA A 79 10.53 40.33 -6.35
N THR A 80 10.81 40.73 -5.11
CA THR A 80 10.92 42.16 -4.73
C THR A 80 12.18 42.83 -5.30
N TYR A 81 13.27 42.07 -5.47
CA TYR A 81 14.54 42.56 -6.01
C TYR A 81 14.47 42.87 -7.51
N THR A 82 13.84 42.00 -8.31
CA THR A 82 13.78 42.13 -9.77
C THR A 82 12.79 43.19 -10.25
N LYS A 83 11.75 43.52 -9.47
CA LYS A 83 10.73 44.53 -9.78
C LYS A 83 10.07 44.35 -11.16
N ASP A 84 10.09 43.15 -11.73
CA ASP A 84 9.43 42.90 -13.01
C ASP A 84 7.92 42.85 -12.80
N ASN A 85 7.21 43.72 -13.52
CA ASN A 85 5.77 43.88 -13.43
C ASN A 85 5.03 43.43 -14.69
N ARG A 86 5.75 42.95 -15.72
CA ARG A 86 5.15 42.53 -16.98
C ARG A 86 4.82 41.04 -16.93
N LEU A 87 3.56 40.72 -16.66
CA LEU A 87 3.04 39.36 -16.72
C LEU A 87 1.88 39.29 -17.72
N ASP A 88 2.16 38.70 -18.87
CA ASP A 88 1.20 38.31 -19.91
C ASP A 88 1.81 37.11 -20.65
N LEU A 89 1.52 35.91 -20.16
CA LEU A 89 1.93 34.63 -20.73
C LEU A 89 0.72 33.96 -21.37
N SER A 90 0.92 33.40 -22.55
CA SER A 90 -0.05 32.60 -23.29
C SER A 90 0.53 31.20 -23.47
N CYS A 91 -0.08 30.22 -22.84
CA CYS A 91 0.30 28.82 -22.88
C CYS A 91 -0.73 28.04 -23.71
N GLU A 92 -0.26 27.30 -24.71
CA GLU A 92 -1.06 26.38 -25.52
C GLU A 92 -0.54 24.97 -25.30
N VAL A 93 -1.42 24.05 -24.91
CA VAL A 93 -1.11 22.65 -24.59
C VAL A 93 -1.82 21.73 -25.57
N THR A 94 -1.07 20.83 -26.18
CA THR A 94 -1.56 19.83 -27.13
C THR A 94 -0.91 18.48 -26.82
N VAL A 95 -1.55 17.37 -27.20
CA VAL A 95 -1.02 16.00 -26.98
C VAL A 95 -0.90 15.24 -28.29
N SER A 96 0.10 14.37 -28.40
CA SER A 96 0.36 13.63 -29.65
C SER A 96 -0.71 12.57 -29.94
N GLY A 97 -1.34 12.00 -28.90
CA GLY A 97 -2.35 10.95 -29.02
C GLY A 97 -3.75 11.45 -29.41
N ASN A 98 -4.02 12.75 -29.28
CA ASN A 98 -5.33 13.34 -29.55
C ASN A 98 -5.17 14.73 -30.17
N ARG A 99 -5.44 14.84 -31.49
CA ARG A 99 -5.33 16.10 -32.24
C ARG A 99 -6.41 17.12 -31.88
N ASP A 100 -7.52 16.67 -31.33
CA ASP A 100 -8.64 17.52 -30.92
C ASP A 100 -8.43 18.10 -29.51
N PHE A 101 -7.53 17.51 -28.73
CA PHE A 101 -7.16 18.04 -27.42
C PHE A 101 -6.25 19.27 -27.59
N LYS A 102 -6.84 20.43 -27.33
CA LYS A 102 -6.18 21.72 -27.37
C LYS A 102 -6.66 22.60 -26.23
N GLU A 103 -5.77 22.86 -25.28
CA GLU A 103 -6.05 23.71 -24.15
C GLU A 103 -5.25 25.01 -24.23
N HIS A 104 -5.88 26.12 -23.86
CA HIS A 104 -5.25 27.44 -23.91
C HIS A 104 -5.45 28.16 -22.58
N VAL A 105 -4.35 28.63 -22.01
CA VAL A 105 -4.34 29.36 -20.75
C VAL A 105 -3.57 30.66 -20.95
N ARG A 106 -4.19 31.78 -20.58
CA ARG A 106 -3.53 33.09 -20.56
C ARG A 106 -3.37 33.59 -19.13
N ILE A 107 -2.13 33.80 -18.71
CA ILE A 107 -1.76 34.26 -17.38
C ILE A 107 -1.36 35.73 -17.45
N LYS A 108 -2.13 36.57 -16.80
CA LYS A 108 -1.95 38.01 -16.65
C LYS A 108 -1.83 38.36 -15.17
N ARG A 109 -1.54 39.63 -14.87
CA ARG A 109 -1.38 40.11 -13.48
C ARG A 109 -2.61 39.92 -12.61
N ASP A 110 -3.81 40.03 -13.18
CA ASP A 110 -5.11 39.88 -12.51
C ASP A 110 -5.44 38.43 -12.14
N ASN A 111 -4.95 37.45 -12.88
CA ASN A 111 -5.16 36.02 -12.58
C ASN A 111 -3.87 35.27 -12.15
N ALA A 112 -2.80 36.00 -11.84
CA ALA A 112 -1.48 35.45 -11.51
C ALA A 112 -1.47 34.54 -10.27
N THR A 113 -2.39 34.76 -9.33
CA THR A 113 -2.56 33.97 -8.10
C THR A 113 -3.44 32.74 -8.29
N ILE A 114 -4.08 32.58 -9.46
CA ILE A 114 -4.97 31.46 -9.75
C ILE A 114 -4.13 30.30 -10.31
N LEU A 115 -4.20 29.15 -9.65
CA LEU A 115 -3.62 27.91 -10.16
C LEU A 115 -4.45 27.41 -11.35
N ASN A 116 -3.85 27.42 -12.54
CA ASN A 116 -4.47 26.88 -13.74
C ASN A 116 -4.10 25.39 -13.87
N LYS A 117 -5.10 24.51 -13.85
CA LYS A 117 -4.93 23.05 -13.96
C LYS A 117 -5.55 22.58 -15.27
N ILE A 118 -4.83 21.74 -16.00
CA ILE A 118 -5.30 21.06 -17.20
C ILE A 118 -5.26 19.56 -16.91
N GLU A 119 -6.40 18.88 -17.04
CA GLU A 119 -6.50 17.44 -16.84
C GLU A 119 -6.35 16.73 -18.19
N ILE A 120 -5.47 15.73 -18.21
CA ILE A 120 -5.14 14.97 -19.42
C ILE A 120 -5.30 13.49 -19.08
N ASN A 121 -6.40 12.89 -19.55
CA ASN A 121 -6.70 11.48 -19.29
C ASN A 121 -5.78 10.55 -20.10
N GLU A 122 -5.51 10.93 -21.35
CA GLU A 122 -4.71 10.15 -22.29
C GLU A 122 -3.58 11.03 -22.85
N PRO A 123 -2.44 11.14 -22.15
CA PRO A 123 -1.36 12.03 -22.56
C PRO A 123 -0.65 11.59 -23.84
N GLY A 124 -0.85 10.35 -24.29
CA GLY A 124 -0.11 9.77 -25.41
C GLY A 124 1.39 9.71 -25.12
N GLU A 125 2.22 9.78 -26.16
CA GLU A 125 3.67 9.73 -26.03
C GLU A 125 4.27 11.10 -25.64
N LYS A 126 3.69 12.20 -26.13
CA LYS A 126 4.27 13.55 -26.00
C LYS A 126 3.19 14.59 -25.72
N ILE A 127 3.50 15.45 -24.74
CA ILE A 127 2.75 16.66 -24.43
C ILE A 127 3.57 17.85 -24.95
N LEU A 128 2.97 18.65 -25.82
CA LEU A 128 3.59 19.80 -26.46
C LEU A 128 3.03 21.07 -25.83
N ILE A 129 3.93 21.88 -25.25
CA ILE A 129 3.58 23.13 -24.58
C ILE A 129 4.24 24.27 -25.32
N ASN A 130 3.43 25.20 -25.82
CA ASN A 130 3.89 26.40 -26.52
C ASN A 130 3.59 27.62 -25.65
N VAL A 131 4.64 28.29 -25.17
CA VAL A 131 4.52 29.48 -24.30
C VAL A 131 4.98 30.71 -25.06
N LYS A 132 4.15 31.75 -25.08
CA LYS A 132 4.42 33.04 -25.72
C LYS A 132 4.12 34.18 -24.76
N GLY A 133 4.82 35.29 -24.90
CA GLY A 133 4.54 36.52 -24.14
C GLY A 133 5.70 36.95 -23.24
N SER A 134 5.37 37.67 -22.16
CA SER A 134 6.36 38.23 -21.22
C SER A 134 5.97 37.91 -19.79
N GLY A 135 6.94 37.44 -19.02
CA GLY A 135 6.75 37.05 -17.63
C GLY A 135 7.49 35.77 -17.30
N SER A 136 7.38 35.31 -16.06
CA SER A 136 7.92 34.03 -15.60
C SER A 136 6.85 33.29 -14.82
N GLY A 137 6.79 31.98 -15.01
CA GLY A 137 5.87 31.09 -14.32
C GLY A 137 6.50 29.72 -14.14
N ILE A 138 5.93 28.92 -13.24
CA ILE A 138 6.34 27.54 -13.02
C ILE A 138 5.22 26.65 -13.54
N LEU A 139 5.59 25.66 -14.34
CA LEU A 139 4.69 24.63 -14.82
C LEU A 139 5.05 23.31 -14.17
N PHE A 140 4.04 22.61 -13.67
CA PHE A 140 4.19 21.28 -13.10
C PHE A 140 3.46 20.25 -13.94
N PHE A 141 4.10 19.09 -14.13
CA PHE A 141 3.46 17.90 -14.66
C PHE A 141 3.31 16.89 -13.52
N ASN A 142 2.07 16.52 -13.21
CA ASN A 142 1.78 15.51 -12.20
C ASN A 142 1.12 14.32 -12.89
N TYR A 143 1.76 13.15 -12.80
CA TYR A 143 1.27 11.90 -13.37
C TYR A 143 1.30 10.82 -12.29
N THR A 144 0.13 10.26 -11.99
CA THR A 144 -0.05 9.22 -10.98
C THR A 144 -0.26 7.89 -11.66
N TYR A 145 0.56 6.90 -11.30
CA TYR A 145 0.50 5.55 -11.81
C TYR A 145 0.87 4.56 -10.70
N ASN A 146 0.40 3.33 -10.81
CA ASN A 146 0.74 2.29 -9.86
C ASN A 146 2.06 1.63 -10.28
N VAL A 147 3.00 1.54 -9.33
CA VAL A 147 4.30 0.90 -9.54
C VAL A 147 4.44 -0.26 -8.58
N LYS A 148 5.00 -1.39 -9.06
CA LYS A 148 5.46 -2.46 -8.17
C LYS A 148 6.68 -1.93 -7.41
N VAL A 149 6.59 -1.78 -6.09
CA VAL A 149 7.70 -1.28 -5.25
C VAL A 149 8.81 -2.33 -5.27
N PRO A 150 9.99 -2.06 -5.89
CA PRO A 150 11.09 -3.00 -5.87
C PRO A 150 11.79 -3.02 -4.51
N ASP A 151 12.30 -4.19 -4.11
CA ASP A 151 12.97 -4.39 -2.82
C ASP A 151 14.27 -3.58 -2.68
N ASP A 152 14.93 -3.24 -3.78
CA ASP A 152 16.24 -2.56 -3.81
C ASP A 152 16.21 -1.09 -3.34
N ILE A 153 15.02 -0.50 -3.13
CA ILE A 153 14.87 0.89 -2.64
C ILE A 153 14.96 0.95 -1.10
N CYS A 154 14.91 -0.19 -0.42
CA CYS A 154 14.74 -0.28 1.03
C CYS A 154 16.03 0.01 1.81
N LYS A 155 16.13 1.21 2.40
CA LYS A 155 17.29 1.65 3.22
C LYS A 155 17.27 1.16 4.67
N TYR A 156 16.17 0.56 5.11
CA TYR A 156 15.99 0.00 6.45
C TYR A 156 15.52 -1.46 6.39
N ASP A 157 16.10 -2.34 7.18
CA ASP A 157 15.46 -3.62 7.52
C ASP A 157 14.31 -3.38 8.51
N ILE A 158 13.07 -3.53 8.05
CA ILE A 158 11.85 -3.29 8.83
C ILE A 158 11.18 -4.63 9.16
N THR A 159 10.79 -4.78 10.43
CA THR A 159 9.90 -5.86 10.86
C THR A 159 8.73 -5.29 11.63
N ALA A 160 7.52 -5.68 11.26
CA ALA A 160 6.29 -5.30 11.95
C ALA A 160 5.53 -6.57 12.33
N THR A 161 5.16 -6.69 13.61
CA THR A 161 4.36 -7.80 14.12
C THR A 161 3.11 -7.28 14.82
N PHE A 162 1.99 -7.91 14.51
CA PHE A 162 0.71 -7.70 15.16
C PHE A 162 0.35 -8.99 15.89
N GLU A 163 0.17 -8.92 17.20
CA GLU A 163 -0.08 -10.09 18.04
C GLU A 163 -1.25 -9.84 18.98
N GLN A 164 -2.13 -10.84 19.13
CA GLN A 164 -3.13 -10.84 20.18
C GLN A 164 -2.52 -11.47 21.44
N LYS A 165 -2.47 -10.73 22.57
CA LYS A 165 -2.09 -11.32 23.86
C LYS A 165 -3.18 -12.33 24.23
N GLN A 166 -2.83 -13.61 24.19
CA GLN A 166 -3.72 -14.64 24.75
C GLN A 166 -3.81 -14.42 26.25
N ALA A 167 -5.03 -14.38 26.79
CA ALA A 167 -5.23 -14.43 28.22
C ALA A 167 -4.67 -15.77 28.73
N SER A 168 -3.54 -15.72 29.43
CA SER A 168 -2.94 -16.88 30.07
C SER A 168 -3.99 -17.54 30.99
N GLY A 169 -4.44 -18.72 30.61
CA GLY A 169 -5.44 -19.48 31.37
C GLY A 169 -4.94 -19.82 32.77
N GLY A 170 -5.81 -19.62 33.76
CA GLY A 170 -5.58 -20.03 35.14
C GLY A 170 -6.87 -20.03 35.93
N GLY A 171 -7.55 -21.18 35.99
CA GLY A 171 -8.71 -21.39 36.86
C GLY A 171 -9.71 -22.40 36.31
N ILE A 172 -9.41 -23.68 36.47
CA ILE A 172 -10.38 -24.78 36.33
C ILE A 172 -11.58 -24.45 37.22
N LEU A 173 -12.77 -24.29 36.64
CA LEU A 173 -14.03 -24.28 37.37
C LEU A 173 -14.27 -25.69 37.96
N MET A 174 -13.73 -25.96 39.14
CA MET A 174 -14.30 -27.00 39.99
C MET A 174 -15.61 -26.45 40.54
N ALA A 175 -16.71 -26.88 39.91
CA ALA A 175 -18.05 -26.69 40.43
C ALA A 175 -18.20 -27.46 41.74
N ASN A 176 -17.96 -26.78 42.87
CA ASN A 176 -18.46 -27.22 44.16
C ASN A 176 -19.69 -26.38 44.49
N SER A 177 -20.84 -26.98 44.23
CA SER A 177 -22.16 -26.53 44.64
C SER A 177 -22.21 -26.40 46.16
N ARG A 178 -22.07 -25.18 46.68
CA ARG A 178 -22.62 -24.80 47.99
C ARG A 178 -23.16 -23.38 47.94
N SER A 179 -24.34 -23.28 48.51
CA SER A 179 -25.35 -22.24 48.41
C SER A 179 -25.14 -21.08 49.41
N ILE A 180 -25.85 -19.98 49.11
CA ILE A 180 -26.41 -18.95 50.01
C ILE A 180 -25.62 -17.61 50.17
N GLU A 181 -26.28 -16.57 49.64
CA GLU A 181 -26.38 -15.15 50.07
C GLU A 181 -25.13 -14.27 50.21
N ASN A 182 -24.94 -13.37 49.25
CA ASN A 182 -25.32 -11.95 49.37
C ASN A 182 -24.89 -11.19 48.11
N GLY A 183 -25.83 -10.45 47.53
CA GLY A 183 -25.65 -9.76 46.26
C GLY A 183 -24.69 -8.59 46.36
N ASN A 184 -23.54 -8.72 45.71
CA ASN A 184 -22.81 -7.65 45.05
C ASN A 184 -22.19 -8.28 43.79
N LEU A 185 -22.90 -8.19 42.66
CA LEU A 185 -22.33 -8.54 41.36
C LEU A 185 -21.27 -7.49 41.00
N HIS A 186 -20.02 -7.76 41.38
CA HIS A 186 -18.89 -7.22 40.63
C HIS A 186 -18.97 -7.84 39.25
N GLN A 187 -19.43 -7.05 38.29
CA GLN A 187 -19.36 -7.37 36.88
C GLN A 187 -17.87 -7.47 36.54
N GLU A 188 -17.32 -8.69 36.59
CA GLU A 188 -16.01 -8.99 36.00
C GLU A 188 -16.12 -8.57 34.53
N LYS A 189 -15.54 -7.41 34.20
CA LYS A 189 -15.32 -7.02 32.82
C LYS A 189 -14.49 -8.15 32.22
N ASN A 190 -15.10 -8.92 31.32
CA ASN A 190 -14.37 -9.84 30.45
C ASN A 190 -13.14 -9.09 29.93
N PRO A 191 -11.92 -9.62 30.10
CA PRO A 191 -10.73 -8.96 29.61
C PRO A 191 -10.90 -8.78 28.10
N THR A 192 -10.96 -7.52 27.67
CA THR A 192 -10.86 -7.20 26.25
C THR A 192 -9.53 -7.74 25.75
N PRO A 193 -9.50 -8.46 24.62
CA PRO A 193 -8.25 -8.97 24.09
C PRO A 193 -7.28 -7.80 23.87
N ASP A 194 -6.12 -7.90 24.51
CA ASP A 194 -5.06 -6.92 24.42
C ASP A 194 -4.26 -7.21 23.14
N TYR A 195 -4.38 -6.35 22.12
CA TYR A 195 -3.58 -6.50 20.91
C TYR A 195 -2.29 -5.68 21.05
N LEU A 196 -1.19 -6.18 20.51
CA LEU A 196 0.12 -5.55 20.58
C LEU A 196 0.68 -5.33 19.18
N MET A 197 1.04 -4.09 18.89
CA MET A 197 1.84 -3.74 17.73
C MET A 197 3.30 -3.64 18.15
N LYS A 198 4.21 -4.29 17.40
CA LYS A 198 5.65 -4.11 17.55
C LYS A 198 6.28 -3.83 16.19
N VAL A 199 6.98 -2.71 16.10
CA VAL A 199 7.68 -2.29 14.90
C VAL A 199 9.15 -2.10 15.21
N CYS A 200 10.00 -2.68 14.39
CA CYS A 200 11.45 -2.57 14.49
C CYS A 200 12.05 -2.10 13.17
N ALA A 201 13.09 -1.28 13.25
CA ALA A 201 13.89 -0.89 12.10
C ALA A 201 15.38 -0.94 12.42
N SER A 202 16.18 -1.36 11.45
CA SER A 202 17.64 -1.26 11.47
C SER A 202 18.14 -0.67 10.16
N PRO A 203 19.06 0.31 10.16
CA PRO A 203 19.58 0.89 8.92
C PRO A 203 20.51 -0.08 8.19
N ASN A 204 20.33 -0.22 6.87
CA ASN A 204 21.24 -0.99 6.02
C ASN A 204 22.50 -0.19 5.64
N GLU A 205 22.36 1.13 5.61
CA GLU A 205 23.40 2.11 5.29
C GLU A 205 23.58 3.09 6.47
N ASP A 206 24.63 3.92 6.44
CA ASP A 206 24.81 4.95 7.45
C ASP A 206 23.63 5.94 7.39
N THR A 207 22.91 6.09 8.50
CA THR A 207 21.75 6.99 8.56
C THR A 207 22.20 8.44 8.51
N PRO A 208 21.58 9.27 7.66
CA PRO A 208 21.70 10.71 7.75
C PRO A 208 21.43 11.22 9.16
N ASP A 209 22.14 12.29 9.56
CA ASP A 209 21.95 12.92 10.87
C ASP A 209 20.53 13.49 11.00
N GLY A 210 19.83 13.06 12.05
CA GLY A 210 18.54 13.62 12.43
C GLY A 210 17.51 12.58 12.82
N MET A 211 16.28 13.07 12.97
CA MET A 211 15.16 12.29 13.47
C MET A 211 14.68 11.27 12.44
N VAL A 212 14.29 10.10 12.94
CA VAL A 212 13.68 9.03 12.16
C VAL A 212 12.21 8.92 12.56
N ILE A 213 11.34 8.74 11.57
CA ILE A 213 9.90 8.60 11.76
C ILE A 213 9.50 7.17 11.42
N PHE A 214 8.74 6.54 12.32
CA PHE A 214 7.99 5.33 12.04
C PHE A 214 6.54 5.72 11.77
N GLU A 215 6.11 5.62 10.52
CA GLU A 215 4.72 5.77 10.10
C GLU A 215 4.09 4.37 10.06
N VAL A 216 3.23 4.09 11.04
CA VAL A 216 2.58 2.78 11.22
C VAL A 216 1.11 2.92 10.84
N GLY A 217 0.71 2.40 9.69
CA GLY A 217 -0.68 2.33 9.30
C GLY A 217 -1.42 1.28 10.13
N LEU A 218 -2.55 1.62 10.75
CA LEU A 218 -3.33 0.69 11.58
C LEU A 218 -4.23 -0.22 10.73
N LEU A 219 -4.45 -1.47 11.18
CA LEU A 219 -5.44 -2.36 10.57
C LEU A 219 -6.85 -1.80 10.78
N THR A 220 -7.75 -2.03 9.82
CA THR A 220 -9.16 -1.65 9.96
C THR A 220 -9.79 -2.28 11.19
N GLY A 221 -10.46 -1.46 12.01
CA GLY A 221 -11.07 -1.91 13.27
C GLY A 221 -10.20 -1.74 14.51
N PHE A 222 -8.98 -1.22 14.37
CA PHE A 222 -8.06 -1.01 15.48
C PHE A 222 -7.66 0.45 15.64
N LYS A 223 -7.55 0.89 16.90
CA LYS A 223 -6.99 2.19 17.29
C LYS A 223 -5.81 1.98 18.24
N ALA A 224 -4.85 2.89 18.21
CA ALA A 224 -3.72 2.84 19.12
C ALA A 224 -4.11 3.29 20.54
N ASN A 225 -3.58 2.60 21.55
CA ASN A 225 -3.72 3.04 22.93
C ASN A 225 -2.77 4.22 23.19
N VAL A 226 -3.36 5.39 23.45
CA VAL A 226 -2.61 6.65 23.62
C VAL A 226 -1.78 6.63 24.91
N THR A 227 -2.29 6.02 25.99
CA THR A 227 -1.60 5.93 27.28
C THR A 227 -0.27 5.19 27.17
N ASP A 228 -0.22 4.10 26.42
CA ASP A 228 1.02 3.38 26.14
C ASP A 228 2.05 4.25 25.39
N LEU A 229 1.59 5.02 24.40
CA LEU A 229 2.45 5.93 23.66
C LEU A 229 2.97 7.07 24.53
N GLU A 230 2.15 7.62 25.42
CA GLU A 230 2.56 8.63 26.41
C GLU A 230 3.62 8.07 27.37
N ASN A 231 3.46 6.83 27.82
CA ASN A 231 4.46 6.16 28.65
C ASN A 231 5.80 6.00 27.92
N LEU A 232 5.79 5.70 26.61
CA LEU A 232 7.01 5.62 25.81
C LEU A 232 7.73 6.98 25.69
N VAL A 233 6.98 8.09 25.66
CA VAL A 233 7.56 9.44 25.69
C VAL A 233 8.19 9.71 27.06
N ASN A 234 7.47 9.41 28.15
CA ASN A 234 7.94 9.61 29.52
C ASN A 234 9.19 8.77 29.84
N ASP A 235 9.26 7.55 29.32
CA ASP A 235 10.43 6.66 29.41
C ASP A 235 11.63 7.14 28.55
N GLY A 236 11.47 8.17 27.73
CA GLY A 236 12.47 8.63 26.77
C GLY A 236 12.77 7.62 25.66
N LYS A 237 11.86 6.67 25.39
CA LYS A 237 12.00 5.69 24.30
C LYS A 237 11.65 6.30 22.94
N ILE A 238 10.73 7.25 22.91
CA ILE A 238 10.38 8.03 21.72
C ILE A 238 10.40 9.52 22.10
N ASP A 239 10.67 10.39 21.14
CA ASP A 239 10.68 11.84 21.41
C ASP A 239 9.24 12.40 21.40
N SER A 240 8.39 11.94 20.47
CA SER A 240 6.97 12.29 20.40
C SER A 240 6.20 11.31 19.51
N PHE A 241 4.87 11.46 19.46
CA PHE A 241 4.01 10.71 18.56
C PHE A 241 2.84 11.57 18.06
N ALA A 242 2.25 11.20 16.93
CA ALA A 242 1.01 11.76 16.43
C ALA A 242 0.06 10.62 16.02
N VAL A 243 -1.16 10.60 16.57
CA VAL A 243 -2.17 9.58 16.25
C VAL A 243 -3.19 10.17 15.28
N SER A 244 -3.50 9.41 14.23
CA SER A 244 -4.62 9.62 13.30
C SER A 244 -5.55 8.40 13.33
N SER A 245 -6.71 8.49 12.69
CA SER A 245 -7.69 7.37 12.67
C SER A 245 -7.17 6.10 11.98
N ARG A 246 -6.21 6.24 11.05
CA ARG A 246 -5.66 5.11 10.26
C ARG A 246 -4.16 4.92 10.40
N LYS A 247 -3.48 5.72 11.23
CA LYS A 247 -2.03 5.61 11.40
C LYS A 247 -1.52 6.23 12.70
N VAL A 248 -0.33 5.83 13.09
CA VAL A 248 0.46 6.43 14.17
C VAL A 248 1.82 6.82 13.61
N ASP A 249 2.19 8.09 13.74
CA ASP A 249 3.52 8.58 13.42
C ASP A 249 4.34 8.67 14.72
N ILE A 250 5.46 7.98 14.79
CA ILE A 250 6.33 7.91 15.98
C ILE A 250 7.68 8.52 15.66
N TYR A 251 8.09 9.52 16.45
CA TYR A 251 9.32 10.27 16.25
C TYR A 251 10.41 9.75 17.19
N VAL A 252 11.56 9.37 16.63
CA VAL A 252 12.74 8.99 17.39
C VAL A 252 13.96 9.79 16.94
N ARG A 253 14.90 9.99 17.87
CA ARG A 253 16.05 10.89 17.65
C ARG A 253 16.99 10.46 16.54
N SER A 254 17.40 9.20 16.51
CA SER A 254 18.25 8.60 15.48
C SER A 254 18.29 7.08 15.67
N ILE A 255 18.68 6.35 14.63
CA ILE A 255 18.94 4.91 14.70
C ILE A 255 20.37 4.68 14.21
N PRO A 256 21.34 4.47 15.12
CA PRO A 256 22.72 4.19 14.71
C PRO A 256 22.83 2.93 13.84
N ARG A 257 23.83 2.90 12.96
CA ARG A 257 24.13 1.70 12.16
C ARG A 257 24.40 0.50 13.06
N ASN A 258 23.99 -0.69 12.60
CA ASN A 258 24.07 -1.96 13.32
C ASN A 258 23.25 -2.02 14.63
N THR A 259 22.38 -1.04 14.87
CA THR A 259 21.42 -1.11 15.97
C THR A 259 20.03 -1.34 15.42
N ARG A 260 19.22 -2.10 16.18
CA ARG A 260 17.80 -2.30 15.88
C ARG A 260 16.99 -1.52 16.88
N ARG A 261 16.23 -0.53 16.40
CA ARG A 261 15.30 0.23 17.25
C ARG A 261 13.92 -0.38 17.11
N CYS A 262 13.31 -0.76 18.23
CA CYS A 262 11.97 -1.31 18.28
C CYS A 262 11.07 -0.42 19.14
N VAL A 263 9.83 -0.25 18.71
CA VAL A 263 8.75 0.41 19.45
C VAL A 263 7.56 -0.53 19.49
N HIS A 264 6.93 -0.66 20.65
CA HIS A 264 5.74 -1.49 20.82
C HIS A 264 4.68 -0.76 21.63
N PHE A 265 3.42 -0.89 21.23
CA PHE A 265 2.28 -0.22 21.85
C PHE A 265 1.02 -1.07 21.71
N SER A 266 0.12 -0.98 22.68
CA SER A 266 -1.13 -1.74 22.65
C SER A 266 -2.14 -1.13 21.67
N LEU A 267 -2.98 -1.99 21.12
CA LEU A 267 -4.06 -1.65 20.21
C LEU A 267 -5.39 -2.05 20.83
N GLU A 268 -6.37 -1.17 20.70
CA GLU A 268 -7.75 -1.41 21.10
C GLU A 268 -8.59 -1.72 19.87
N GLN A 269 -9.39 -2.78 19.94
CA GLN A 269 -10.31 -3.12 18.88
C GLN A 269 -11.59 -2.30 19.03
N GLU A 270 -11.88 -1.46 18.04
CA GLU A 270 -13.06 -0.61 18.01
C GLU A 270 -14.27 -1.36 17.43
N PHE A 271 -14.05 -2.21 16.42
CA PHE A 271 -15.09 -3.03 15.82
C PHE A 271 -14.56 -4.38 15.31
N ASN A 272 -15.43 -5.38 15.28
CA ASN A 272 -15.12 -6.71 14.76
C ASN A 272 -15.13 -6.69 13.23
N VAL A 273 -14.00 -7.06 12.62
CA VAL A 273 -13.83 -7.14 11.17
C VAL A 273 -13.50 -8.60 10.80
N GLY A 274 -14.35 -9.23 9.97
CA GLY A 274 -14.19 -10.63 9.59
C GLY A 274 -13.05 -10.91 8.60
N GLN A 275 -12.51 -9.87 7.94
CA GLN A 275 -11.40 -9.97 6.99
C GLN A 275 -10.45 -8.77 7.11
N LEU A 276 -9.42 -8.90 7.94
CA LEU A 276 -8.43 -7.84 8.08
C LEU A 276 -7.63 -7.68 6.78
N GLN A 277 -7.56 -6.44 6.29
CA GLN A 277 -6.67 -6.08 5.20
C GLN A 277 -5.29 -5.77 5.74
N SER A 278 -4.25 -6.15 5.01
CA SER A 278 -2.88 -5.79 5.35
C SER A 278 -2.73 -4.27 5.41
N SER A 279 -1.87 -3.82 6.31
CA SER A 279 -1.49 -2.41 6.42
C SER A 279 0.01 -2.28 6.21
N TYR A 280 0.53 -1.06 6.30
CA TYR A 280 1.93 -0.74 6.01
C TYR A 280 2.64 -0.16 7.22
N VAL A 281 3.96 -0.33 7.21
CA VAL A 281 4.90 0.41 8.05
C VAL A 281 5.92 1.04 7.13
N LYS A 282 6.09 2.36 7.27
CA LYS A 282 7.10 3.12 6.56
C LYS A 282 8.05 3.77 7.55
N VAL A 283 9.35 3.61 7.33
CA VAL A 283 10.39 4.22 8.16
C VAL A 283 11.24 5.12 7.28
N TYR A 284 11.42 6.37 7.68
CA TYR A 284 12.15 7.37 6.90
C TYR A 284 12.80 8.44 7.77
N THR A 285 13.85 9.08 7.27
CA THR A 285 14.46 10.22 7.98
C THR A 285 13.69 11.51 7.72
N TYR A 286 13.59 12.37 8.75
CA TYR A 286 12.83 13.61 8.67
C TYR A 286 13.45 14.65 7.72
N TYR A 287 14.79 14.71 7.66
CA TYR A 287 15.50 15.69 6.83
C TYR A 287 15.79 15.18 5.42
N GLU A 288 15.84 13.86 5.22
CA GLU A 288 16.02 13.24 3.90
C GLU A 288 15.02 12.08 3.71
N PRO A 289 13.75 12.37 3.38
CA PRO A 289 12.70 11.35 3.31
C PRO A 289 12.92 10.25 2.27
N ASP A 290 13.81 10.49 1.29
CA ASP A 290 14.21 9.48 0.30
C ASP A 290 14.97 8.32 0.96
N PHE A 291 15.66 8.57 2.07
CA PHE A 291 16.21 7.52 2.91
C PHE A 291 15.08 6.86 3.69
N SER A 292 14.45 5.87 3.06
CA SER A 292 13.26 5.22 3.59
C SER A 292 13.16 3.74 3.23
N CYS A 293 12.24 3.05 3.91
CA CYS A 293 11.71 1.78 3.45
C CYS A 293 10.25 1.64 3.88
N GLU A 294 9.48 0.88 3.11
CA GLU A 294 8.08 0.56 3.38
C GLU A 294 7.86 -0.94 3.30
N ARG A 295 7.13 -1.51 4.26
CA ARG A 295 6.77 -2.93 4.33
C ARG A 295 5.32 -3.11 4.73
N LEU A 296 4.67 -4.10 4.14
CA LEU A 296 3.32 -4.50 4.53
C LEU A 296 3.36 -5.50 5.69
N TYR A 297 2.31 -5.51 6.50
CA TYR A 297 2.11 -6.48 7.58
C TYR A 297 0.63 -6.88 7.71
N THR A 298 0.37 -8.01 8.37
CA THR A 298 -0.98 -8.55 8.61
C THR A 298 -1.09 -9.16 10.01
N ALA A 299 -2.31 -9.48 10.45
CA ALA A 299 -2.60 -9.99 11.80
C ALA A 299 -2.23 -11.48 12.00
N ASP A 300 -2.19 -12.25 10.92
CA ASP A 300 -1.88 -13.69 10.96
C ASP A 300 -0.43 -13.97 10.55
N LYS A 301 0.09 -15.16 10.87
CA LYS A 301 1.42 -15.64 10.40
C LYS A 301 1.50 -15.82 8.88
N SER A 302 0.41 -15.56 8.15
CA SER A 302 0.35 -15.50 6.71
C SER A 302 1.15 -14.29 6.19
N SER A 303 1.89 -14.41 5.09
CA SER A 303 2.47 -13.24 4.42
C SER A 303 1.35 -12.25 4.03
N PRO A 304 1.60 -10.93 4.13
CA PRO A 304 0.65 -9.87 3.74
C PRO A 304 0.30 -9.91 2.24
N LEU A 305 1.04 -10.68 1.44
CA LEU A 305 0.79 -10.92 0.01
C LEU A 305 -0.06 -12.18 -0.25
N LEU A 306 -0.35 -13.01 0.77
CA LEU A 306 -0.99 -14.34 0.63
C LEU A 306 -2.49 -14.32 0.28
N LYS A 307 -3.02 -13.18 -0.17
CA LYS A 307 -4.39 -13.11 -0.74
C LYS A 307 -4.42 -13.45 -2.23
N PHE A 308 -3.25 -13.58 -2.84
CA PHE A 308 -3.07 -13.82 -4.26
C PHE A 308 -2.39 -15.17 -4.49
N HIS A 309 -3.04 -16.00 -5.30
CA HIS A 309 -2.42 -17.19 -5.88
C HIS A 309 -1.68 -16.74 -7.13
N CYS A 310 -0.35 -16.83 -7.11
CA CYS A 310 0.50 -16.48 -8.24
C CYS A 310 1.29 -17.74 -8.60
N ASP A 311 0.95 -18.39 -9.71
CA ASP A 311 1.85 -19.39 -10.29
C ASP A 311 3.07 -18.68 -10.91
N GLN A 312 4.02 -19.43 -11.49
CA GLN A 312 5.26 -18.90 -12.07
C GLN A 312 5.09 -17.90 -13.23
N LYS A 313 3.85 -17.47 -13.52
CA LYS A 313 3.50 -16.41 -14.47
C LYS A 313 3.07 -15.17 -13.69
N ASP A 314 3.39 -13.98 -14.20
CA ASP A 314 3.07 -12.65 -13.64
C ASP A 314 1.57 -12.34 -13.38
N VAL A 315 0.70 -13.36 -13.46
CA VAL A 315 -0.75 -13.26 -13.26
C VAL A 315 -1.11 -13.89 -11.92
N CYS A 316 -1.46 -13.02 -10.98
CA CYS A 316 -1.97 -13.40 -9.67
C CYS A 316 -3.49 -13.38 -9.67
N ILE A 317 -4.13 -14.47 -9.24
CA ILE A 317 -5.58 -14.54 -9.06
C ILE A 317 -5.92 -14.24 -7.60
N CYS A 318 -6.91 -13.36 -7.39
CA CYS A 318 -7.47 -13.12 -6.08
C CYS A 318 -8.13 -14.39 -5.56
N ALA A 319 -7.61 -14.95 -4.47
CA ALA A 319 -8.16 -16.16 -3.87
C ALA A 319 -9.21 -15.84 -2.79
N GLU A 320 -9.87 -14.67 -2.83
CA GLU A 320 -10.88 -14.24 -1.84
C GLU A 320 -12.20 -14.98 -2.03
N GLY A 321 -12.30 -16.15 -1.38
CA GLY A 321 -13.51 -16.97 -1.29
C GLY A 321 -13.71 -17.57 0.09
N GLY A 322 -14.93 -18.08 0.31
CA GLY A 322 -15.27 -18.92 1.47
C GLY A 322 -14.57 -20.28 1.42
N CYS A 323 -14.57 -21.00 2.54
CA CYS A 323 -14.14 -22.39 2.55
C CYS A 323 -15.24 -23.29 1.97
N PRO A 324 -14.89 -24.41 1.32
CA PRO A 324 -15.89 -25.40 0.91
C PRO A 324 -16.63 -25.92 2.16
N PRO A 325 -17.92 -26.27 2.04
CA PRO A 325 -18.68 -26.82 3.16
C PRO A 325 -18.13 -28.20 3.58
N ALA A 326 -18.18 -28.51 4.88
CA ALA A 326 -17.70 -29.78 5.43
C ALA A 326 -18.51 -30.99 4.94
N ASP A 327 -19.80 -30.79 4.68
CA ASP A 327 -20.68 -31.80 4.11
C ASP A 327 -21.43 -31.19 2.90
N PRO A 328 -20.82 -31.26 1.70
CA PRO A 328 -21.39 -30.65 0.51
C PRO A 328 -22.68 -31.32 0.03
N LEU A 329 -22.99 -32.54 0.49
CA LEU A 329 -24.21 -33.24 0.09
C LEU A 329 -25.43 -32.84 0.93
N ASN A 330 -25.24 -32.36 2.16
CA ASN A 330 -26.36 -31.97 3.03
C ASN A 330 -27.35 -30.98 2.37
N GLN A 331 -26.87 -30.12 1.47
CA GLN A 331 -27.73 -29.16 0.75
C GLN A 331 -28.72 -29.85 -0.21
N PHE A 332 -28.45 -31.08 -0.63
CA PHE A 332 -29.31 -31.89 -1.50
C PHE A 332 -30.09 -32.94 -0.72
N LEU A 333 -29.60 -33.34 0.47
CA LEU A 333 -30.22 -34.38 1.28
C LEU A 333 -31.37 -33.86 2.15
N LYS A 334 -31.32 -32.60 2.58
CA LYS A 334 -32.23 -32.05 3.59
C LYS A 334 -32.92 -30.77 3.12
N ASN A 335 -34.17 -30.60 3.54
CA ASN A 335 -34.91 -29.36 3.36
C ASN A 335 -34.45 -28.27 4.37
N LYS A 336 -35.02 -27.05 4.26
CA LYS A 336 -34.72 -25.93 5.17
C LYS A 336 -35.05 -26.20 6.66
N ASN A 337 -35.87 -27.21 6.93
CA ASN A 337 -36.26 -27.64 8.28
C ASN A 337 -35.42 -28.81 8.80
N ASN A 338 -34.31 -29.16 8.13
CA ASN A 338 -33.43 -30.28 8.45
C ASN A 338 -34.06 -31.68 8.29
N GLU A 339 -35.18 -31.80 7.57
CA GLU A 339 -35.82 -33.08 7.27
C GLU A 339 -35.26 -33.66 5.97
N PHE A 340 -35.09 -34.98 5.91
CA PHE A 340 -34.59 -35.66 4.71
C PHE A 340 -35.63 -35.63 3.58
N LEU A 341 -35.18 -35.27 2.38
CA LEU A 341 -35.98 -35.29 1.15
C LEU A 341 -36.16 -36.73 0.63
N GLN A 342 -37.13 -36.96 -0.27
CA GLN A 342 -37.24 -38.25 -0.94
C GLN A 342 -36.06 -38.48 -1.89
N ASP A 343 -35.64 -39.74 -2.06
CA ASP A 343 -34.48 -40.11 -2.90
C ASP A 343 -34.57 -39.56 -4.33
N THR A 344 -35.78 -39.50 -4.90
CA THR A 344 -36.02 -38.92 -6.23
C THR A 344 -35.74 -37.42 -6.25
N GLU A 345 -36.20 -36.69 -5.25
CA GLU A 345 -35.96 -35.25 -5.13
C GLU A 345 -34.47 -34.94 -4.90
N GLN A 346 -33.79 -35.75 -4.08
CA GLN A 346 -32.35 -35.62 -3.86
C GLN A 346 -31.55 -35.77 -5.16
N GLN A 347 -31.90 -36.77 -5.97
CA GLN A 347 -31.26 -37.01 -7.27
C GLN A 347 -31.53 -35.89 -8.26
N ASP A 348 -32.77 -35.39 -8.32
CA ASP A 348 -33.14 -34.29 -9.21
C ASP A 348 -32.41 -33.00 -8.83
N LEU A 349 -32.33 -32.65 -7.53
CA LEU A 349 -31.60 -31.47 -7.05
C LEU A 349 -30.09 -31.54 -7.33
N LEU A 350 -29.48 -32.70 -7.10
CA LEU A 350 -28.05 -32.90 -7.40
C LEU A 350 -27.80 -32.79 -8.92
N ARG A 351 -28.70 -33.33 -9.73
CA ARG A 351 -28.62 -33.28 -11.19
C ARG A 351 -28.77 -31.85 -11.71
N GLU A 352 -29.76 -31.11 -11.21
CA GLU A 352 -29.99 -29.70 -11.56
C GLU A 352 -28.75 -28.86 -11.24
N PHE A 353 -28.21 -28.99 -10.02
CA PHE A 353 -26.99 -28.30 -9.62
C PHE A 353 -25.78 -28.68 -10.49
N ALA A 354 -25.59 -29.97 -10.77
CA ALA A 354 -24.50 -30.45 -11.62
C ALA A 354 -24.63 -29.99 -13.08
N CYS A 355 -25.86 -29.80 -13.58
CA CYS A 355 -26.13 -29.35 -14.94
C CYS A 355 -26.02 -27.84 -15.09
N ASP A 356 -26.54 -27.06 -14.14
CA ASP A 356 -26.81 -25.63 -14.32
C ASP A 356 -25.88 -24.71 -13.51
N ASP A 357 -25.41 -25.13 -12.32
CA ASP A 357 -24.67 -24.26 -11.39
C ASP A 357 -23.14 -24.43 -11.42
N VAL A 358 -22.65 -25.53 -12.00
CA VAL A 358 -21.21 -25.86 -12.09
C VAL A 358 -20.80 -26.02 -13.55
N ASP A 359 -19.54 -25.71 -13.88
CA ASP A 359 -19.04 -25.82 -15.26
C ASP A 359 -18.46 -27.21 -15.53
N TYR A 360 -17.78 -27.82 -14.55
CA TYR A 360 -17.15 -29.14 -14.69
C TYR A 360 -17.55 -30.11 -13.57
N VAL A 361 -17.46 -31.41 -13.87
CA VAL A 361 -17.60 -32.50 -12.90
C VAL A 361 -16.58 -33.60 -13.19
N TRP A 362 -15.67 -33.85 -12.24
CA TRP A 362 -14.61 -34.84 -12.34
C TRP A 362 -14.75 -35.91 -11.27
N LYS A 363 -14.41 -37.15 -11.64
CA LYS A 363 -14.25 -38.26 -10.72
C LYS A 363 -12.78 -38.67 -10.70
N GLY A 364 -12.24 -38.94 -9.52
CA GLY A 364 -10.81 -39.20 -9.39
C GLY A 364 -10.34 -39.52 -7.97
N LYS A 365 -9.03 -39.62 -7.80
CA LYS A 365 -8.38 -39.94 -6.51
C LYS A 365 -7.44 -38.82 -6.07
N ALA A 366 -7.44 -38.50 -4.78
CA ALA A 366 -6.46 -37.61 -4.18
C ALA A 366 -5.19 -38.41 -3.79
N LYS A 367 -3.99 -37.87 -4.03
CA LYS A 367 -2.71 -38.58 -3.79
C LYS A 367 -1.77 -37.97 -2.75
N LYS A 368 -1.85 -36.65 -2.53
CA LYS A 368 -0.94 -35.97 -1.60
C LYS A 368 -1.47 -34.60 -1.25
N ASN A 369 -1.53 -34.32 0.05
CA ASN A 369 -1.83 -32.99 0.57
C ASN A 369 -0.51 -32.38 1.03
N VAL A 370 -0.14 -31.23 0.47
CA VAL A 370 1.03 -30.46 0.88
C VAL A 370 0.54 -29.08 1.32
N SER A 371 0.87 -28.69 2.55
CA SER A 371 0.66 -27.31 2.99
C SER A 371 1.87 -26.47 2.59
N ARG A 372 1.66 -25.49 1.72
CA ARG A 372 2.71 -24.60 1.22
C ARG A 372 2.12 -23.20 1.02
N ASP A 373 2.85 -22.17 1.46
CA ASP A 373 2.50 -20.77 1.20
C ASP A 373 1.07 -20.38 1.61
N GLY A 374 0.55 -20.93 2.73
CA GLY A 374 -0.82 -20.66 3.23
C GLY A 374 -1.95 -21.40 2.50
N PHE A 375 -1.62 -22.32 1.60
CA PHE A 375 -2.57 -23.17 0.90
C PHE A 375 -2.32 -24.65 1.17
N ILE A 376 -3.41 -25.42 1.23
CA ILE A 376 -3.42 -26.87 1.14
C ILE A 376 -3.52 -27.23 -0.34
N GLU A 377 -2.46 -27.77 -0.91
CA GLU A 377 -2.41 -28.27 -2.28
C GLU A 377 -2.67 -29.77 -2.29
N VAL A 378 -3.64 -30.21 -3.10
CA VAL A 378 -4.00 -31.60 -3.31
C VAL A 378 -3.71 -31.97 -4.76
N THR A 379 -2.92 -33.01 -4.98
CA THR A 379 -2.77 -33.59 -6.32
C THR A 379 -3.92 -34.56 -6.56
N PHE A 380 -4.77 -34.23 -7.54
CA PHE A 380 -5.95 -35.00 -7.89
C PHE A 380 -5.76 -35.69 -9.24
N LEU A 381 -5.83 -37.02 -9.26
CA LEU A 381 -5.79 -37.84 -10.48
C LEU A 381 -7.21 -38.03 -11.00
N ILE A 382 -7.50 -37.49 -12.18
CA ILE A 382 -8.82 -37.61 -12.81
C ILE A 382 -8.93 -38.97 -13.49
N THR A 383 -9.83 -39.81 -13.00
CA THR A 383 -10.09 -41.14 -13.57
C THR A 383 -11.19 -41.10 -14.62
N GLN A 384 -12.15 -40.19 -14.48
CA GLN A 384 -13.27 -40.03 -15.40
C GLN A 384 -13.77 -38.59 -15.42
N VAL A 385 -14.06 -38.07 -16.61
CA VAL A 385 -14.72 -36.77 -16.79
C VAL A 385 -16.21 -37.00 -16.95
N LEU A 386 -17.02 -36.57 -15.97
CA LEU A 386 -18.48 -36.73 -15.99
C LEU A 386 -19.17 -35.56 -16.71
N LYS A 387 -18.63 -34.35 -16.55
CA LYS A 387 -19.01 -33.15 -17.29
C LYS A 387 -17.72 -32.39 -17.68
N PRO A 388 -17.46 -32.20 -18.97
CA PRO A 388 -16.30 -31.42 -19.42
C PRO A 388 -16.52 -29.94 -19.10
N GLY A 389 -15.47 -29.27 -18.63
CA GLY A 389 -15.41 -27.81 -18.52
C GLY A 389 -14.68 -27.19 -19.70
N TYR A 390 -14.00 -26.07 -19.47
CA TYR A 390 -13.15 -25.42 -20.47
C TYR A 390 -11.93 -26.27 -20.88
N GLU A 391 -11.38 -27.05 -19.95
CA GLU A 391 -10.25 -27.95 -20.20
C GLU A 391 -10.68 -29.28 -20.83
N ASN A 392 -9.97 -29.70 -21.88
CA ASN A 392 -10.21 -30.95 -22.61
C ASN A 392 -9.13 -32.01 -22.33
N CYS A 393 -9.44 -33.27 -22.64
CA CYS A 393 -8.49 -34.40 -22.56
C CYS A 393 -7.89 -34.62 -21.16
N LEU A 394 -8.71 -34.57 -20.12
CA LEU A 394 -8.28 -34.67 -18.72
C LEU A 394 -8.22 -36.09 -18.15
N GLU A 395 -8.71 -37.11 -18.88
CA GLU A 395 -8.70 -38.49 -18.39
C GLU A 395 -7.28 -39.00 -18.16
N ASN A 396 -7.03 -39.60 -16.99
CA ASN A 396 -5.73 -40.05 -16.50
C ASN A 396 -4.68 -38.92 -16.31
N LYS A 397 -5.09 -37.64 -16.35
CA LYS A 397 -4.22 -36.51 -16.01
C LYS A 397 -4.36 -36.14 -14.53
N THR A 398 -3.35 -35.43 -14.02
CA THR A 398 -3.34 -34.90 -12.65
C THR A 398 -3.55 -33.39 -12.65
N ARG A 399 -4.37 -32.90 -11.74
CA ARG A 399 -4.60 -31.47 -11.49
C ARG A 399 -4.28 -31.11 -10.05
N ARG A 400 -3.75 -29.90 -9.83
CA ARG A 400 -3.54 -29.38 -8.48
C ARG A 400 -4.78 -28.62 -8.03
N ILE A 401 -5.35 -29.06 -6.92
CA ILE A 401 -6.50 -28.41 -6.29
C ILE A 401 -6.00 -27.73 -5.03
N LYS A 402 -6.26 -26.43 -4.90
CA LYS A 402 -5.79 -25.63 -3.77
C LYS A 402 -6.96 -25.14 -2.94
N ALA A 403 -6.82 -25.21 -1.62
CA ALA A 403 -7.69 -24.53 -0.67
C ALA A 403 -6.84 -23.74 0.32
N ARG A 404 -7.41 -22.74 0.99
CA ARG A 404 -6.69 -22.02 2.04
C ARG A 404 -6.44 -22.94 3.24
N ASP A 405 -5.32 -22.79 3.93
CA ASP A 405 -4.97 -23.56 5.12
C ASP A 405 -6.01 -23.48 6.25
N ARG A 406 -6.64 -22.31 6.45
CA ARG A 406 -7.77 -22.12 7.36
C ARG A 406 -8.97 -23.02 7.07
N CYS A 407 -9.10 -23.49 5.82
CA CYS A 407 -10.15 -24.41 5.41
C CYS A 407 -9.82 -25.86 5.75
N GLY A 408 -8.69 -26.16 6.41
CA GLY A 408 -8.30 -27.54 6.73
C GLY A 408 -9.34 -28.34 7.51
N ALA A 409 -10.23 -27.67 8.26
CA ALA A 409 -11.34 -28.33 8.95
C ALA A 409 -12.44 -28.85 8.00
N THR A 410 -12.66 -28.19 6.86
CA THR A 410 -13.72 -28.54 5.90
C THR A 410 -13.19 -29.15 4.60
N PHE A 411 -11.93 -28.89 4.27
CA PHE A 411 -11.24 -29.37 3.08
C PHE A 411 -10.26 -30.49 3.47
N ASN A 412 -10.80 -31.71 3.64
CA ASN A 412 -10.02 -32.89 3.99
C ASN A 412 -10.21 -34.00 2.95
N MET A 413 -9.33 -34.00 1.94
CA MET A 413 -9.26 -35.07 0.95
C MET A 413 -8.25 -36.12 1.41
N ALA A 414 -8.74 -37.24 1.93
CA ALA A 414 -7.88 -38.33 2.37
C ALA A 414 -7.14 -39.00 1.20
N ASP A 415 -5.92 -39.43 1.47
CA ASP A 415 -5.05 -40.05 0.47
C ASP A 415 -5.63 -41.36 -0.09
N ASP A 416 -5.45 -41.57 -1.40
CA ASP A 416 -5.94 -42.67 -2.22
C ASP A 416 -7.46 -42.94 -2.18
N LYS A 417 -8.26 -42.03 -1.61
CA LYS A 417 -9.72 -42.10 -1.66
C LYS A 417 -10.27 -41.52 -2.95
N GLU A 418 -11.39 -42.08 -3.39
CA GLU A 418 -12.14 -41.63 -4.55
C GLU A 418 -13.08 -40.48 -4.18
N PHE A 419 -13.07 -39.41 -4.98
CA PHE A 419 -13.91 -38.24 -4.80
C PHE A 419 -14.55 -37.82 -6.12
N ILE A 420 -15.68 -37.14 -6.02
CA ILE A 420 -16.29 -36.37 -7.11
C ILE A 420 -16.08 -34.89 -6.77
N ILE A 421 -15.57 -34.14 -7.75
CA ILE A 421 -15.30 -32.71 -7.63
C ILE A 421 -16.11 -32.01 -8.70
N MET A 422 -16.81 -30.96 -8.30
CA MET A 422 -17.60 -30.12 -9.19
C MET A 422 -17.40 -28.66 -8.80
N GLY A 423 -17.40 -27.77 -9.79
CA GLY A 423 -17.13 -26.36 -9.56
C GLY A 423 -17.22 -25.55 -10.84
N LYS A 424 -16.87 -24.27 -10.73
CA LYS A 424 -16.80 -23.35 -11.86
C LYS A 424 -15.39 -23.30 -12.42
N ASP A 425 -15.28 -23.13 -13.73
CA ASP A 425 -14.00 -23.05 -14.40
C ASP A 425 -13.19 -21.86 -13.88
N SER A 426 -11.88 -22.08 -13.75
CA SER A 426 -10.95 -21.05 -13.30
C SER A 426 -10.34 -20.33 -14.51
N GLY A 427 -9.92 -19.07 -14.33
CA GLY A 427 -9.16 -18.36 -15.36
C GLY A 427 -7.74 -18.88 -15.56
N TYR A 428 -7.29 -19.83 -14.72
CA TYR A 428 -6.00 -20.50 -14.81
C TYR A 428 -6.16 -21.91 -15.37
N ILE A 429 -5.27 -22.28 -16.28
CA ILE A 429 -5.23 -23.59 -16.94
C ILE A 429 -3.82 -24.14 -16.76
N GLU A 430 -3.70 -25.36 -16.23
CA GLU A 430 -2.42 -26.07 -16.27
C GLU A 430 -2.14 -26.48 -17.72
N GLU A 431 -1.09 -25.91 -18.32
CA GLU A 431 -0.68 -26.21 -19.69
C GLU A 431 -0.21 -27.66 -19.79
N ASP A 432 -1.03 -28.51 -20.40
CA ASP A 432 -0.64 -29.85 -20.84
C ASP A 432 -0.86 -29.97 -22.35
N GLU A 433 0.04 -30.66 -23.04
CA GLU A 433 -0.24 -31.14 -24.40
C GLU A 433 -1.35 -32.21 -24.33
N CYS A 434 -2.30 -32.12 -25.27
CA CYS A 434 -3.34 -33.12 -25.47
C CYS A 434 -2.86 -34.22 -26.39
#